data_AF-A0A953UJE9-F1
#
_entry.id   AF-A0A953UJE9-F1
#
_cell.length_a   1.000
_cell.length_b   1.000
_cell.length_c   1.000
_cell.angle_alpha   90.00
_cell.angle_beta   90.00
_cell.angle_gamma   90.00
#
_symmetry.space_group_name_H-M   'P 1'
#
loop_
_entity.id
_entity.type
_entity.pdbx_description
1 polymer ?
#
loop_
_entity_poly.entity_id
_entity_poly.type
_entity_poly.pdbx_seq_one_letter_code
_entity_poly.pdbx_strand_id
1 'polypeptide(L)'
;MAPGVHHCGGGPGPNTFDLLTPLENWVEGGIAPKRIIASHMTGSTVDRTRPLCPYPQEARYIGSGSIDDAANFVCRRRPDDDDNEQE
;
A
#
# COMPACT_ATOMS: atom_id res chain seq x y z
N MET A 1 0.44 6.33 2.37
CA MET A 1 -0.96 6.66 2.79
C MET A 1 -1.90 5.52 2.40
N ALA A 2 -3.09 5.44 3.01
CA ALA A 2 -4.10 4.41 2.73
C ALA A 2 -5.36 5.04 2.08
N PRO A 3 -5.43 5.13 0.74
CA PRO A 3 -6.56 5.76 0.06
C PRO A 3 -7.87 4.99 0.28
N GLY A 4 -8.95 5.72 0.58
CA GLY A 4 -10.28 5.15 0.78
C GLY A 4 -10.49 4.46 2.13
N VAL A 5 -9.53 4.54 3.04
CA VAL A 5 -9.69 4.10 4.44
C VAL A 5 -10.21 5.28 5.27
N HIS A 6 -11.23 5.05 6.11
CA HIS A 6 -11.73 6.08 7.03
C HIS A 6 -10.88 6.16 8.31
N HIS A 7 -11.40 6.73 9.39
CA HIS A 7 -10.70 6.83 10.66
C HIS A 7 -10.37 5.42 11.19
N CYS A 8 -9.09 5.05 11.11
CA CYS A 8 -8.50 3.78 11.54
C CYS A 8 -8.96 2.52 10.79
N GLY A 9 -10.13 2.52 10.15
CA GLY A 9 -10.64 1.37 9.41
C GLY A 9 -11.93 1.70 8.65
N GLY A 10 -12.50 0.70 7.98
CA GLY A 10 -13.68 0.90 7.13
C GLY A 10 -13.38 1.73 5.87
N GLY A 11 -14.44 2.16 5.19
CA GLY A 11 -14.36 2.88 3.92
C GLY A 11 -14.16 1.95 2.70
N PRO A 12 -14.26 2.49 1.47
CA PRO A 12 -14.23 1.73 0.22
C PRO A 12 -12.83 1.22 -0.19
N GLY A 13 -11.79 1.61 0.55
CA GLY A 13 -10.40 1.23 0.30
C GLY A 13 -9.94 0.00 1.09
N PRO A 14 -8.80 -0.59 0.72
CA PRO A 14 -8.19 -1.68 1.49
C PRO A 14 -7.81 -1.23 2.90
N ASN A 15 -8.59 -1.66 3.89
CA ASN A 15 -8.57 -1.17 5.27
C ASN A 15 -8.13 -2.23 6.29
N THR A 16 -7.85 -3.45 5.84
CA THR A 16 -7.37 -4.54 6.68
C THR A 16 -5.91 -4.83 6.33
N PHE A 17 -5.01 -4.75 7.30
CA PHE A 17 -3.57 -4.96 7.10
C PHE A 17 -2.89 -5.28 8.43
N ASP A 18 -1.74 -5.95 8.37
CA ASP A 18 -0.88 -6.21 9.52
C ASP A 18 0.27 -5.19 9.57
N LEU A 19 0.33 -4.44 10.67
CA LEU A 19 1.41 -3.49 10.94
C LEU A 19 2.41 -4.01 11.98
N LEU A 20 2.07 -5.05 12.74
CA LEU A 20 2.90 -5.50 13.85
C LEU A 20 4.12 -6.26 13.33
N THR A 21 3.91 -7.24 12.46
CA THR A 21 5.03 -8.01 11.86
C THR A 21 6.05 -7.13 11.12
N PRO A 22 5.67 -6.16 10.26
CA PRO A 22 6.67 -5.28 9.64
C PRO A 22 7.36 -4.35 10.65
N LEU A 23 6.70 -3.99 11.76
CA LEU A 23 7.32 -3.20 12.83
C LEU A 23 8.36 -4.02 13.60
N GLU A 24 8.04 -5.24 14.00
CA GLU A 24 8.97 -6.18 14.66
C GLU A 24 10.21 -6.41 13.79
N ASN A 25 10.00 -6.76 12.52
CA ASN A 25 11.10 -6.95 11.55
C ASN A 25 11.98 -5.71 11.39
N TRP A 26 11.39 -4.52 11.48
CA TRP A 26 12.14 -3.28 11.38
C TRP A 26 12.94 -3.02 12.66
N VAL A 27 12.31 -3.09 13.83
CA VAL A 27 12.95 -2.76 15.11
C VAL A 27 14.02 -3.78 15.49
N GLU A 28 13.73 -5.07 15.31
CA GLU A 28 14.60 -6.16 15.77
C GLU A 28 15.56 -6.62 14.68
N GLY A 29 15.11 -6.63 13.42
CA GLY A 29 15.88 -7.13 12.29
C GLY A 29 16.54 -6.04 11.44
N GLY A 30 16.21 -4.76 11.66
CA GLY A 30 16.67 -3.66 10.79
C GLY A 30 16.06 -3.69 9.38
N ILE A 31 15.00 -4.46 9.15
CA ILE A 31 14.39 -4.65 7.82
C ILE A 31 13.19 -3.70 7.67
N ALA A 32 13.43 -2.52 7.13
CA ALA A 32 12.36 -1.57 6.85
C ALA A 32 11.40 -2.10 5.76
N PRO A 33 10.08 -1.94 5.93
CA PRO A 33 9.10 -2.43 4.96
C PRO A 33 9.14 -1.60 3.68
N LYS A 34 9.34 -2.27 2.53
CA LYS A 34 9.22 -1.63 1.21
C LYS A 34 7.78 -1.36 0.80
N ARG A 35 6.84 -2.14 1.34
CA ARG A 35 5.38 -2.03 1.18
C ARG A 35 4.69 -2.88 2.22
N ILE A 36 3.45 -2.54 2.56
CA ILE A 36 2.57 -3.36 3.40
C ILE A 36 1.34 -3.71 2.57
N ILE A 37 0.95 -4.99 2.49
CA ILE A 37 -0.23 -5.38 1.71
C ILE A 37 -1.49 -5.16 2.54
N ALA A 38 -2.41 -4.38 2.01
CA ALA A 38 -3.73 -4.15 2.58
C ALA A 38 -4.81 -4.82 1.74
N SER A 39 -5.88 -5.24 2.40
CA SER A 39 -7.04 -5.91 1.82
C SER A 39 -8.32 -5.14 2.14
N HIS A 40 -9.23 -5.10 1.17
CA HIS A 40 -10.63 -4.80 1.39
C HIS A 40 -11.40 -6.12 1.45
N MET A 41 -12.50 -6.14 2.21
CA MET A 41 -13.36 -7.30 2.34
C MET A 41 -14.80 -6.92 2.08
N THR A 42 -15.49 -7.74 1.29
CA THR A 42 -16.96 -7.74 1.21
C THR A 42 -17.48 -8.98 1.93
N GLY A 43 -18.12 -8.77 3.08
CA GLY A 43 -18.46 -9.86 3.99
C GLY A 43 -17.20 -10.53 4.53
N SER A 44 -17.05 -11.84 4.29
CA SER A 44 -15.89 -12.64 4.69
C SER A 44 -14.88 -12.89 3.56
N THR A 45 -15.08 -12.27 2.40
CA THR A 45 -14.26 -12.50 1.20
C THR A 45 -13.38 -11.29 0.91
N VAL A 46 -12.10 -11.54 0.68
CA VAL A 46 -11.17 -10.52 0.15
C VAL A 46 -11.50 -10.29 -1.32
N ASP A 47 -11.95 -9.09 -1.65
CA ASP A 47 -12.36 -8.70 -3.01
C ASP A 47 -11.35 -7.74 -3.67
N ARG A 48 -10.46 -7.10 -2.89
CA ARG A 48 -9.39 -6.24 -3.41
C ARG A 48 -8.19 -6.19 -2.48
N THR A 49 -7.00 -6.15 -3.06
CA THR A 49 -5.74 -5.93 -2.34
C THR A 49 -4.94 -4.79 -2.97
N ARG A 50 -4.21 -4.01 -2.15
CA ARG A 50 -3.29 -2.96 -2.60
C ARG A 50 -2.04 -2.90 -1.73
N PRO A 51 -0.86 -2.57 -2.30
CA PRO A 51 0.29 -2.21 -1.50
C PRO A 51 0.12 -0.80 -0.93
N LEU A 52 0.22 -0.66 0.39
CA LEU A 52 0.50 0.60 1.06
C LEU A 52 1.97 0.94 0.83
N CYS A 53 2.21 2.09 0.21
CA CYS A 53 3.53 2.55 -0.16
C CYS A 53 4.09 3.56 0.86
N PRO A 54 5.39 3.49 1.17
CA PRO A 54 6.08 4.52 1.94
C PRO A 54 5.96 5.87 1.24
N TYR A 55 5.65 6.93 2.00
CA TYR A 55 5.59 8.28 1.44
C TYR A 55 6.96 8.70 0.89
N PRO A 56 7.05 9.43 -0.25
CA PRO A 56 5.97 9.96 -1.10
C PRO A 56 5.47 9.00 -2.19
N GLN A 57 5.88 7.72 -2.17
CA GLN A 57 5.47 6.77 -3.21
C GLN A 57 3.99 6.41 -3.13
N GLU A 58 3.45 6.02 -4.29
CA GLU A 58 2.08 5.56 -4.47
C GLU A 58 2.01 4.23 -5.21
N ALA A 59 0.93 3.49 -4.98
CA ALA A 59 0.64 2.28 -5.73
C ALA A 59 0.28 2.63 -7.18
N ARG A 60 1.07 2.12 -8.13
CA ARG A 60 0.88 2.28 -9.58
C ARG A 60 0.64 0.92 -10.20
N TYR A 61 -0.44 0.81 -10.95
CA TYR A 61 -0.78 -0.39 -11.71
C TYR A 61 0.26 -0.63 -12.82
N ILE A 62 0.69 -1.88 -13.01
CA ILE A 62 1.72 -2.21 -14.01
C ILE A 62 1.17 -2.29 -15.44
N GLY A 63 -0.13 -2.11 -15.63
CA GLY A 63 -0.78 -2.11 -16.95
C GLY A 63 -1.29 -3.49 -17.40
N SER A 64 -1.09 -4.54 -16.61
CA SER A 64 -1.58 -5.90 -16.91
C SER A 64 -1.94 -6.67 -15.64
N GLY A 65 -2.80 -7.68 -15.78
CA GLY A 65 -3.33 -8.48 -14.67
C GLY A 65 -4.65 -7.96 -14.11
N SER A 66 -5.10 -8.55 -13.00
CA SER A 66 -6.30 -8.06 -12.31
C SER A 66 -6.01 -6.76 -11.59
N ILE A 67 -6.89 -5.77 -11.76
CA ILE A 67 -6.83 -4.55 -10.95
C ILE A 67 -7.19 -4.81 -9.50
N ASP A 68 -7.71 -5.96 -9.08
CA ASP A 68 -8.04 -6.22 -7.68
C ASP A 68 -6.90 -6.93 -6.92
N ASP A 69 -5.80 -7.26 -7.60
CA ASP A 69 -4.65 -7.97 -7.04
C ASP A 69 -3.43 -7.05 -6.87
N ALA A 70 -2.92 -6.96 -5.64
CA ALA A 70 -1.74 -6.18 -5.27
C ALA A 70 -0.47 -6.60 -6.01
N ALA A 71 -0.38 -7.84 -6.52
CA ALA A 71 0.75 -8.30 -7.34
C ALA A 71 0.93 -7.46 -8.61
N ASN A 72 -0.16 -6.87 -9.12
CA ASN A 72 -0.16 -6.06 -10.34
C ASN A 72 0.10 -4.56 -10.04
N PHE A 73 0.59 -4.23 -8.84
CA PHE A 73 0.92 -2.87 -8.42
C PHE A 73 2.35 -2.76 -7.88
N VAL A 74 2.99 -1.64 -8.19
CA VAL A 74 4.33 -1.28 -7.71
C VAL A 74 4.31 0.10 -7.04
N CYS A 75 5.10 0.28 -5.99
CA CYS A 75 5.28 1.58 -5.36
C CYS A 75 6.23 2.44 -6.20
N ARG A 76 5.77 3.60 -6.64
CA ARG A 76 6.56 4.59 -7.40
C ARG A 76 6.20 6.00 -6.96
N ARG A 77 7.14 6.94 -7.04
CA ARG A 77 6.85 8.38 -6.89
C ARG A 77 5.92 8.85 -8.01
N ARG A 78 5.18 9.93 -7.79
CA ARG A 78 4.47 10.56 -8.91
C ARG A 78 5.49 11.22 -9.83
N PRO A 79 5.27 11.25 -11.15
CA PRO A 79 6.12 12.00 -12.07
C PRO A 79 6.29 13.46 -11.67
N ASP A 80 5.23 14.04 -11.10
CA ASP A 80 5.17 15.45 -10.68
C ASP A 80 5.97 15.74 -9.39
N ASP A 81 6.41 14.71 -8.66
CA ASP A 81 7.22 14.85 -7.45
C ASP A 81 8.72 15.00 -7.75
N ASP A 82 9.18 14.64 -8.96
CA ASP A 82 10.60 14.66 -9.35
C ASP A 82 11.09 16.08 -9.76
N ASP A 83 10.18 17.04 -9.97
CA ASP A 83 10.52 18.43 -10.30
C ASP A 83 11.03 19.25 -9.10
N ASN A 84 11.02 18.68 -7.89
CA ASN A 84 11.34 19.39 -6.65
C ASN A 84 12.58 18.83 -5.91
N GLU A 85 13.36 17.94 -6.54
CA GLU A 85 14.63 17.41 -6.00
C GLU A 85 15.88 18.04 -6.69
N GLN A 86 15.72 19.16 -7.40
CA GLN A 86 16.83 19.95 -7.97
C GLN A 86 17.03 21.28 -7.20
N GLU A 87 17.41 21.21 -5.93
CA GLU A 87 18.10 22.32 -5.24
C GLU A 87 19.09 21.82 -4.18
#